data_AF-A0A955D9I4-F1
#
_entry.id   AF-A0A955D9I4-F1
#
_cell.length_a   1.000
_cell.length_b   1.000
_cell.length_c   1.000
_cell.angle_alpha   90.00
_cell.angle_beta   90.00
_cell.angle_gamma   90.00
#
_symmetry.space_group_name_H-M   'P 1'
#
loop_
_entity.id
_entity.type
_entity.pdbx_description
1 polymer ?
#
loop_
_entity_poly.entity_id
_entity_poly.type
_entity_poly.pdbx_seq_one_letter_code
_entity_poly.pdbx_strand_id
1 'polypeptide(L)'
;MSTTPPPSSAAGTRSENLAPHRYSAGVAGQIETHWQARWLEEGTFVQPNPGEPGFDDWRPRFYCLDMFPYPSGAGLHVGHPEGYTATDIVSRFKRMKG
;
A
#
# COMPACT_ATOMS: atom_id res chain seq x y z
N MET A 1 -33.32 -28.54 -18.10
CA MET A 1 -32.98 -27.17 -17.69
C MET A 1 -33.30 -27.04 -16.22
N SER A 2 -32.28 -27.17 -15.35
CA SER A 2 -32.44 -27.18 -13.89
C SER A 2 -31.77 -25.95 -13.32
N THR A 3 -32.54 -25.01 -12.78
CA THR A 3 -32.03 -23.77 -12.17
C THR A 3 -32.06 -23.94 -10.65
N THR A 4 -30.91 -24.28 -10.08
CA THR A 4 -30.69 -24.20 -8.63
C THR A 4 -30.44 -22.72 -8.28
N PRO A 5 -31.17 -22.10 -7.33
CA PRO A 5 -30.88 -20.74 -6.90
C PRO A 5 -29.59 -20.70 -6.07
N PRO A 6 -28.83 -19.58 -6.07
CA PRO A 6 -27.63 -19.46 -5.26
C PRO A 6 -27.98 -19.41 -3.76
N PRO A 7 -27.09 -19.91 -2.87
CA PRO A 7 -27.31 -19.78 -1.44
C PRO A 7 -27.28 -18.30 -1.05
N SER A 8 -28.36 -17.86 -0.40
CA SER A 8 -28.43 -16.54 0.25
C SER A 8 -27.39 -16.47 1.36
N SER A 9 -26.28 -15.79 1.09
CA SER A 9 -25.32 -15.38 2.11
C SER A 9 -25.92 -14.22 2.90
N ALA A 10 -26.80 -14.54 3.84
CA ALA A 10 -27.04 -13.64 4.96
C ALA A 10 -25.72 -13.54 5.73
N ALA A 11 -24.93 -12.50 5.42
CA ALA A 11 -23.79 -12.11 6.21
C ALA A 11 -24.32 -11.64 7.57
N GLY A 12 -24.51 -12.58 8.48
CA GLY A 12 -24.78 -12.30 9.88
C GLY A 12 -23.66 -11.43 10.41
N THR A 13 -24.00 -10.23 10.88
CA THR A 13 -23.09 -9.32 11.55
C THR A 13 -22.53 -10.04 12.78
N ARG A 14 -21.36 -10.67 12.61
CA ARG A 14 -20.64 -11.28 13.72
C ARG A 14 -20.19 -10.12 14.61
N SER A 15 -20.84 -9.95 15.76
CA SER A 15 -20.39 -9.03 16.80
C SER A 15 -18.94 -9.40 17.14
N GLU A 16 -17.99 -8.62 16.62
CA GLU A 16 -16.59 -8.78 16.96
C GLU A 16 -16.44 -8.37 18.43
N ASN A 17 -16.31 -9.35 19.32
CA ASN A 17 -15.71 -9.12 20.63
C ASN A 17 -14.26 -8.68 20.39
N LEU A 18 -14.08 -7.36 20.26
CA LEU A 18 -12.77 -6.74 20.05
C LEU A 18 -11.95 -6.95 21.32
N ALA A 19 -10.82 -7.63 21.20
CA ALA A 19 -9.87 -7.71 22.30
C ALA A 19 -9.47 -6.26 22.69
N PRO A 20 -9.40 -5.93 23.99
CA PRO A 20 -9.33 -4.55 24.48
C PRO A 20 -8.10 -3.75 24.02
N HIS A 21 -7.11 -4.40 23.40
CA HIS A 21 -5.84 -3.80 23.01
C HIS A 21 -5.52 -3.93 21.52
N ARG A 22 -6.52 -4.11 20.65
CA ARG A 22 -6.31 -4.14 19.19
C ARG A 22 -7.36 -3.31 18.45
N TYR A 23 -6.94 -2.63 17.39
CA TYR A 23 -7.86 -2.07 16.41
C TYR A 23 -8.51 -3.20 15.60
N SER A 24 -9.70 -2.95 15.05
CA SER A 24 -10.38 -3.88 14.14
C SER A 24 -9.85 -3.75 12.71
N ALA A 25 -10.07 -4.76 11.86
CA ALA A 25 -9.75 -4.66 10.44
C ALA A 25 -10.46 -3.46 9.76
N GLY A 26 -11.67 -3.13 10.20
CA GLY A 26 -12.40 -1.96 9.72
C GLY A 26 -11.72 -0.63 10.08
N VAL A 27 -11.21 -0.52 11.31
CA VAL A 27 -10.43 0.67 11.73
C VAL A 27 -9.10 0.75 10.98
N ALA A 28 -8.42 -0.39 10.78
CA ALA A 28 -7.20 -0.46 9.98
C ALA A 28 -7.42 0.08 8.56
N GLY A 29 -8.46 -0.42 7.88
CA GLY A 29 -8.79 0.00 6.52
C GLY A 29 -9.11 1.47 6.39
N GLN A 30 -9.77 2.08 7.40
CA GLN A 30 -10.02 3.53 7.43
C GLN A 30 -8.71 4.33 7.54
N ILE A 31 -7.81 3.93 8.44
CA ILE A 31 -6.51 4.60 8.61
C ILE A 31 -5.67 4.47 7.34
N GLU A 32 -5.58 3.26 6.77
CA GLU A 32 -4.80 2.99 5.56
C GLU A 32 -5.31 3.78 4.36
N THR A 33 -6.64 3.76 4.13
CA THR A 33 -7.26 4.46 2.99
C THR A 33 -7.11 5.98 3.13
N HIS A 34 -7.23 6.52 4.35
CA HIS A 34 -7.00 7.94 4.60
C HIS A 34 -5.58 8.38 4.20
N TRP A 35 -4.56 7.64 4.62
CA TRP A 35 -3.17 7.97 4.30
C TRP A 35 -2.83 7.76 2.83
N GLN A 36 -3.35 6.70 2.21
CA GLN A 36 -3.19 6.47 0.77
C GLN A 36 -3.76 7.64 -0.06
N ALA A 37 -4.96 8.11 0.27
CA ALA A 37 -5.60 9.24 -0.39
C ALA A 37 -4.78 10.53 -0.23
N ARG A 38 -4.33 10.81 0.99
CA ARG A 38 -3.51 11.99 1.30
C ARG A 38 -2.17 11.98 0.55
N TRP A 39 -1.47 10.84 0.51
CA TRP A 39 -0.19 10.74 -0.22
C TRP A 39 -0.36 10.96 -1.72
N LEU A 40 -1.49 10.54 -2.28
CA LEU A 40 -1.82 10.77 -3.67
C LEU A 40 -2.13 12.25 -3.93
N GLU A 41 -2.96 12.88 -3.09
CA GLU A 41 -3.31 14.31 -3.20
C GLU A 41 -2.09 15.21 -3.08
N GLU A 42 -1.20 14.93 -2.12
CA GLU A 42 0.00 15.72 -1.87
C GLU A 42 1.17 15.37 -2.82
N GLY A 43 1.05 14.31 -3.63
CA GLY A 43 2.15 13.83 -4.46
C GLY A 43 3.39 13.42 -3.66
N THR A 44 3.23 12.89 -2.44
CA THR A 44 4.31 12.68 -1.45
C THR A 44 5.53 11.91 -1.99
N PHE A 45 5.33 11.03 -2.96
CA PHE A 45 6.39 10.18 -3.53
C PHE A 45 6.89 10.62 -4.91
N VAL A 46 6.38 11.73 -5.45
CA VAL A 46 6.86 12.33 -6.70
C VAL A 46 8.31 12.78 -6.52
N GLN A 47 9.16 12.47 -7.51
CA GLN A 47 10.55 12.89 -7.53
C GLN A 47 10.76 13.86 -8.69
N PRO A 48 11.08 15.14 -8.44
CA PRO A 48 11.29 16.11 -9.51
C PRO A 48 12.58 15.82 -10.28
N ASN A 49 12.57 16.12 -11.57
CA ASN A 49 13.74 16.07 -12.46
C ASN A 49 14.47 17.43 -12.51
N PRO A 50 15.72 17.47 -13.01
CA PRO A 50 16.42 18.74 -13.24
C PRO A 50 15.57 19.72 -14.06
N GLY A 51 15.36 20.92 -13.52
CA GLY A 51 14.54 21.97 -14.13
C GLY A 51 13.07 21.99 -13.70
N GLU A 52 12.59 20.98 -12.96
CA GLU A 52 11.23 20.96 -12.42
C GLU A 52 11.14 21.67 -11.05
N PRO A 53 9.98 22.25 -10.69
CA PRO A 53 9.76 22.83 -9.37
C PRO A 53 10.04 21.82 -8.25
N GLY A 54 10.79 22.24 -7.24
CA GLY A 54 11.16 21.40 -6.10
C GLY A 54 12.40 20.53 -6.31
N PHE A 55 13.04 20.58 -7.48
CA PHE A 55 14.34 19.94 -7.68
C PHE A 55 15.45 20.64 -6.87
N ASP A 56 16.23 19.86 -6.12
CA ASP A 56 17.34 20.31 -5.28
C ASP A 56 18.59 19.48 -5.61
N ASP A 57 19.54 20.08 -6.32
CA ASP A 57 20.75 19.38 -6.79
C ASP A 57 21.74 19.05 -5.66
N TRP A 58 21.56 19.64 -4.48
CA TRP A 58 22.43 19.39 -3.33
C TRP A 58 22.01 18.16 -2.53
N ARG A 59 20.82 17.61 -2.77
CA ARG A 59 20.35 16.41 -2.07
C ARG A 59 21.06 15.15 -2.57
N PRO A 60 21.57 14.30 -1.66
CA PRO A 60 22.02 12.95 -1.98
C PRO A 60 21.02 12.17 -2.85
N ARG A 61 21.50 11.69 -4.01
CA ARG A 61 20.70 10.86 -4.90
C ARG A 61 20.72 9.40 -4.44
N PHE A 62 19.56 8.76 -4.45
CA PHE A 62 19.40 7.35 -4.14
C PHE A 62 18.36 6.73 -5.05
N TYR A 63 18.71 5.60 -5.68
CA TYR A 63 17.79 4.82 -6.49
C TYR A 63 17.67 3.41 -5.90
N CYS A 64 16.49 3.11 -5.34
CA CYS A 64 16.11 1.78 -4.92
C CYS A 64 15.18 1.18 -5.97
N LEU A 65 15.42 -0.06 -6.39
CA LEU A 65 14.68 -0.69 -7.48
C LEU A 65 14.21 -2.08 -7.07
N ASP A 66 12.92 -2.33 -7.25
CA ASP A 66 12.33 -3.65 -7.20
C ASP A 66 12.32 -4.28 -8.59
N MET A 67 12.44 -5.61 -8.64
CA MET A 67 12.15 -6.35 -9.86
C MET A 67 10.64 -6.32 -10.12
N PHE A 68 10.25 -5.64 -11.21
CA PHE A 68 8.84 -5.56 -11.59
C PHE A 68 8.26 -6.96 -11.87
N PRO A 69 7.04 -7.25 -11.38
CA PRO A 69 6.46 -8.58 -11.49
C PRO A 69 5.89 -8.83 -12.89
N TYR A 70 5.85 -10.10 -13.30
CA TYR A 70 5.14 -10.51 -14.51
C TYR A 70 3.62 -10.58 -14.28
N PRO A 71 2.78 -10.14 -15.23
CA PRO A 71 1.32 -10.20 -15.11
C PRO A 71 0.77 -11.59 -15.49
N SER A 72 1.27 -12.65 -14.86
CA SER A 72 1.01 -14.05 -15.22
C SER A 72 0.04 -14.78 -14.28
N GLY A 73 -0.63 -14.05 -13.38
CA GLY A 73 -1.64 -14.59 -12.46
C GLY A 73 -2.74 -13.57 -12.18
N ALA A 74 -3.73 -13.95 -11.36
CA ALA A 74 -4.84 -13.07 -10.97
C ALA A 74 -4.40 -11.89 -10.07
N GLY A 75 -3.21 -11.97 -9.48
CA GLY A 75 -2.64 -10.94 -8.62
C GLY A 75 -1.33 -11.40 -7.98
N LEU A 76 -0.80 -10.57 -7.08
CA LEU A 76 0.39 -10.87 -6.31
C LEU A 76 0.07 -11.81 -5.15
N HIS A 77 0.91 -12.83 -4.92
CA HIS A 77 0.92 -13.58 -3.66
C HIS A 77 1.79 -12.88 -2.60
N VAL A 78 1.66 -13.30 -1.33
CA VAL A 78 2.33 -12.71 -0.14
C VAL A 78 3.87 -12.72 -0.18
N GLY A 79 4.48 -13.38 -1.15
CA GLY A 79 5.94 -13.38 -1.35
C GLY A 79 6.44 -12.20 -2.18
N HIS A 80 5.63 -11.66 -3.10
CA HIS A 80 6.01 -10.46 -3.86
C HIS A 80 6.31 -9.24 -2.96
N PRO A 81 5.47 -8.90 -1.96
CA PRO A 81 5.74 -7.73 -1.13
C PRO A 81 6.92 -7.91 -0.17
N GLU A 82 7.52 -9.08 -0.04
CA GLU A 82 8.70 -9.29 0.82
C GLU A 82 9.85 -8.38 0.37
N GLY A 83 10.25 -8.48 -0.90
CA GLY A 83 11.27 -7.62 -1.48
C GLY A 83 10.84 -6.15 -1.50
N TYR A 84 9.58 -5.89 -1.88
CA TYR A 84 9.06 -4.52 -2.03
C TYR A 84 8.97 -3.78 -0.69
N THR A 85 8.74 -4.50 0.40
CA THR A 85 8.74 -3.92 1.75
C THR A 85 10.16 -3.56 2.18
N ALA A 86 11.15 -4.43 1.88
CA ALA A 86 12.54 -4.16 2.22
C ALA A 86 13.06 -2.90 1.50
N THR A 87 12.78 -2.76 0.20
CA THR A 87 13.18 -1.60 -0.60
C THR A 87 12.40 -0.33 -0.23
N ASP A 88 11.10 -0.42 0.12
CA ASP A 88 10.31 0.72 0.62
C ASP A 88 10.85 1.25 1.96
N ILE A 89 11.22 0.36 2.90
CA ILE A 89 11.85 0.74 4.18
C ILE A 89 13.13 1.53 3.93
N VAL A 90 14.02 1.02 3.07
CA VAL A 90 15.29 1.70 2.77
C VAL A 90 15.02 3.05 2.07
N SER A 91 14.07 3.10 1.15
CA SER A 91 13.70 4.32 0.43
C SER A 91 13.17 5.41 1.36
N ARG A 92 12.29 5.05 2.31
CA ARG A 92 11.77 5.97 3.34
C ARG A 92 12.87 6.42 4.30
N PHE A 93 13.73 5.50 4.73
CA PHE A 93 14.88 5.82 5.58
C PHE A 93 15.80 6.83 4.91
N LYS A 94 16.12 6.64 3.61
CA LYS A 94 16.94 7.58 2.84
C LYS A 94 16.27 8.94 2.71
N ARG A 95 14.98 9.00 2.34
CA ARG A 95 14.22 10.27 2.30
C ARG A 95 14.25 11.04 3.63
N MET A 96 14.20 10.34 4.77
CA MET A 96 14.28 10.95 6.10
C MET A 96 15.70 11.41 6.49
N LYS A 97 16.74 10.97 5.78
CA LYS A 97 18.15 11.27 6.08
C LYS A 97 18.75 12.34 5.17
N GLY A 98 17.93 12.94 4.30
CA GLY A 98 18.41 13.86 3.25
C GLY A 98 18.97 13.11 2.06
#